data_AF-A0AAI8G5B7-F1
#
_entry.id   AF-A0AAI8G5B7-F1
#
_cell.length_a   1.000
_cell.length_b   1.000
_cell.length_c   1.000
_cell.angle_alpha   90.00
_cell.angle_beta   90.00
_cell.angle_gamma   90.00
#
_symmetry.space_group_name_H-M   'P 1'
#
loop_
_entity.id
_entity.type
_entity.pdbx_description
1 polymer ?
#
loop_
_entity_poly.entity_id
_entity_poly.type
_entity_poly.pdbx_seq_one_letter_code
_entity_poly.pdbx_strand_id
1 'polypeptide(L)'
;MTNKENIKRLIINREQVVNVVTIISEDEMVLLQMIDNILLALNNPIVMEHYNNYPKYIEEYGIEKLLKREVEFEDTGKFEFEVANTLMALQLLICCAFELIKEGKLVDYKKHEKEVLEKNSFRIYAIEKIINIMGFEYFMAHIYNLVILVVGKENYKTITDLFSSQDISVLEKENVLDDNPIMQYNKEVIIWFGMIRIFIDLMTCIVELNTDQDNTLID
;
A
#
# COMPACT_ATOMS: atom_id res chain seq x y z
N MET A 1 0.91 26.51 -2.09
CA MET A 1 1.69 26.20 -0.87
C MET A 1 0.93 25.10 -0.14
N THR A 2 1.27 23.85 -0.42
CA THR A 2 0.74 22.69 0.31
C THR A 2 1.47 22.61 1.64
N ASN A 3 0.73 22.71 2.74
CA ASN A 3 1.23 22.38 4.07
C ASN A 3 1.67 20.91 4.00
N LYS A 4 2.99 20.66 3.95
CA LYS A 4 3.55 19.31 4.16
C LYS A 4 3.44 19.02 5.65
N GLU A 5 2.24 18.70 6.12
CA GLU A 5 2.14 17.93 7.36
C GLU A 5 2.73 16.55 7.04
N ASN A 6 3.88 16.24 7.65
CA ASN A 6 4.51 14.93 7.49
C ASN A 6 3.49 13.85 7.89
N ILE A 7 3.21 12.93 6.98
CA ILE A 7 2.28 11.82 7.23
C ILE A 7 2.84 11.00 8.37
N LYS A 8 2.17 11.03 9.53
CA LYS A 8 2.62 10.33 10.74
C LYS A 8 2.61 8.82 10.52
N ARG A 9 3.75 8.19 10.82
CA ARG A 9 3.90 6.72 10.91
C ARG A 9 3.13 6.20 12.14
N LEU A 10 2.38 5.12 11.94
CA LEU A 10 1.63 4.37 12.93
C LEU A 10 2.46 3.23 13.52
N ILE A 11 3.38 2.67 12.72
CA ILE A 11 4.26 1.56 13.10
C ILE A 11 5.70 2.08 13.07
N ILE A 12 6.35 2.03 14.23
CA ILE A 12 7.67 2.67 14.43
C ILE A 12 8.72 1.71 15.01
N ASN A 13 8.33 0.52 15.44
CA ASN A 13 9.26 -0.43 16.04
C ASN A 13 8.91 -1.89 15.74
N ARG A 14 9.86 -2.77 16.03
CA ARG A 14 9.76 -4.21 15.79
C ARG A 14 8.61 -4.89 16.54
N GLU A 15 8.34 -4.50 17.78
CA GLU A 15 7.25 -5.10 18.56
C GLU A 15 5.89 -4.83 17.89
N GLN A 16 5.66 -3.59 17.47
CA GLN A 16 4.48 -3.21 16.71
C GLN A 16 4.39 -3.96 15.37
N VAL A 17 5.50 -4.11 14.65
CA VAL A 17 5.57 -4.90 13.41
C VAL A 17 5.08 -6.33 13.64
N VAL A 18 5.59 -7.04 14.65
CA VAL A 18 5.19 -8.42 14.95
C VAL A 18 3.70 -8.51 15.29
N ASN A 19 3.21 -7.57 16.09
CA ASN A 19 1.79 -7.52 16.46
C ASN A 19 0.91 -7.31 15.24
N VAL A 20 1.24 -6.34 14.37
CA VAL A 20 0.45 -6.06 13.17
C VAL A 20 0.52 -7.22 12.18
N VAL A 21 1.69 -7.83 11.94
CA VAL A 21 1.79 -9.02 11.08
C VAL A 21 0.87 -10.14 11.57
N THR A 22 0.80 -10.35 12.89
CA THR A 22 -0.08 -11.37 13.47
C THR A 22 -1.55 -11.05 13.18
N ILE A 23 -1.95 -9.78 13.35
CA ILE A 23 -3.33 -9.32 13.11
C ILE A 23 -3.72 -9.50 11.64
N ILE A 24 -2.87 -9.09 10.70
CA ILE A 24 -3.21 -9.07 9.27
C ILE A 24 -2.92 -10.38 8.54
N SER A 25 -2.43 -11.42 9.24
CA SER A 25 -1.85 -12.62 8.61
C SER A 25 -2.82 -13.40 7.70
N GLU A 26 -4.12 -13.23 7.89
CA GLU A 26 -5.17 -13.88 7.10
C GLU A 26 -5.87 -12.92 6.10
N ASP A 27 -5.47 -11.64 6.08
CA ASP A 27 -6.15 -10.59 5.32
C ASP A 27 -5.69 -10.45 3.85
N GLU A 28 -4.90 -11.40 3.33
CA GLU A 28 -4.37 -11.36 1.95
C GLU A 28 -5.49 -11.15 0.94
N MET A 29 -6.52 -11.99 1.02
CA MET A 29 -7.65 -11.96 0.10
C MET A 29 -8.45 -10.67 0.25
N VAL A 30 -8.56 -10.15 1.47
CA VAL A 30 -9.26 -8.90 1.74
C VAL A 30 -8.52 -7.76 1.05
N LEU A 31 -7.20 -7.61 1.26
CA LEU A 31 -6.39 -6.56 0.65
C LEU A 31 -6.36 -6.64 -0.89
N LEU A 32 -6.33 -7.85 -1.46
CA LEU A 32 -6.41 -8.04 -2.91
C LEU A 32 -7.78 -7.64 -3.47
N GLN A 33 -8.86 -8.05 -2.81
CA GLN A 33 -10.23 -7.64 -3.19
C GLN A 33 -10.42 -6.13 -3.12
N MET A 34 -9.75 -5.43 -2.20
CA MET A 34 -9.78 -3.96 -2.16
C MET A 34 -9.24 -3.34 -3.45
N ILE A 35 -8.16 -3.90 -4.01
CA ILE A 35 -7.60 -3.41 -5.27
C ILE A 35 -8.60 -3.61 -6.41
N ASP A 36 -9.22 -4.80 -6.50
CA ASP A 36 -10.26 -5.08 -7.48
C ASP A 36 -11.44 -4.10 -7.35
N ASN A 37 -11.89 -3.84 -6.13
CA ASN A 37 -12.98 -2.90 -5.87
C ASN A 37 -12.60 -1.46 -6.22
N ILE A 38 -11.35 -1.03 -5.97
CA ILE A 38 -10.85 0.28 -6.40
C ILE A 38 -10.88 0.38 -7.93
N LEU A 39 -10.41 -0.65 -8.65
CA LEU A 39 -10.43 -0.67 -10.12
C LEU A 39 -11.86 -0.58 -10.67
N LEU A 40 -12.79 -1.35 -10.08
CA LEU A 40 -14.21 -1.30 -10.44
C LEU A 40 -14.83 0.07 -10.17
N ALA A 41 -14.53 0.68 -9.02
CA ALA A 41 -15.04 1.98 -8.63
C ALA A 41 -14.49 3.13 -9.50
N LEU A 42 -13.21 3.05 -9.91
CA LEU A 42 -12.62 4.00 -10.85
C LEU A 42 -13.30 3.94 -12.22
N ASN A 43 -13.76 2.75 -12.63
CA ASN A 43 -14.45 2.50 -13.90
C ASN A 43 -13.75 3.15 -15.11
N ASN A 44 -12.41 3.15 -15.12
CA ASN A 44 -11.61 3.76 -16.17
C ASN A 44 -10.96 2.66 -17.03
N PRO A 45 -11.34 2.53 -18.32
CA PRO A 45 -10.85 1.46 -19.19
C PRO A 45 -9.35 1.55 -19.47
N ILE A 46 -8.77 2.76 -19.48
CA ILE A 46 -7.33 2.96 -19.73
C ILE A 46 -6.52 2.51 -18.52
N VAL A 47 -6.99 2.81 -17.30
CA VAL A 47 -6.38 2.28 -16.06
C VAL A 47 -6.42 0.74 -16.07
N MET A 48 -7.58 0.17 -16.41
CA MET A 48 -7.76 -1.28 -16.46
C MET A 48 -6.85 -1.93 -17.51
N GLU A 49 -6.67 -1.30 -18.66
CA GLU A 49 -5.75 -1.77 -19.71
C GLU A 49 -4.30 -1.77 -19.24
N HIS A 50 -3.82 -0.66 -18.64
CA HIS A 50 -2.47 -0.61 -18.09
C HIS A 50 -2.27 -1.63 -16.97
N TYR A 51 -3.26 -1.79 -16.08
CA TYR A 51 -3.22 -2.74 -14.98
C TYR A 51 -3.07 -4.18 -15.49
N ASN A 52 -3.92 -4.58 -16.46
CA ASN A 52 -3.90 -5.93 -17.02
C ASN A 52 -2.63 -6.24 -17.84
N ASN A 53 -2.02 -5.22 -18.47
CA ASN A 53 -0.78 -5.39 -19.23
C ASN A 53 0.48 -5.23 -18.37
N TYR A 54 0.36 -4.85 -17.10
CA TYR A 54 1.50 -4.60 -16.24
C TYR A 54 2.50 -5.76 -16.12
N PRO A 55 2.08 -7.05 -16.04
CA PRO A 55 3.02 -8.17 -16.07
C PRO A 55 3.92 -8.17 -17.32
N LYS A 56 3.36 -7.87 -18.49
CA LYS A 56 4.14 -7.74 -19.73
C LYS A 56 5.08 -6.55 -19.69
N TYR A 57 4.65 -5.43 -19.10
CA TYR A 57 5.50 -4.27 -18.91
C TYR A 57 6.69 -4.57 -17.98
N ILE A 58 6.50 -5.39 -16.95
CA ILE A 58 7.62 -5.82 -16.09
C ILE A 58 8.62 -6.64 -16.91
N GLU A 59 8.16 -7.55 -17.76
CA GLU A 59 9.03 -8.35 -18.63
C GLU A 59 9.80 -7.48 -19.65
N GLU A 60 9.15 -6.46 -20.20
CA GLU A 60 9.73 -5.61 -21.24
C GLU A 60 10.66 -4.52 -20.68
N TYR A 61 10.24 -3.82 -19.62
CA TYR A 61 10.92 -2.63 -19.12
C TYR A 61 11.62 -2.85 -17.77
N GLY A 62 11.21 -3.87 -17.02
CA GLY A 62 11.65 -4.11 -15.64
C GLY A 62 10.88 -3.27 -14.62
N ILE A 63 10.69 -3.84 -13.42
CA ILE A 63 9.91 -3.20 -12.34
C ILE A 63 10.48 -1.83 -11.94
N GLU A 64 11.79 -1.65 -11.89
CA GLU A 64 12.39 -0.39 -11.44
C GLU A 64 12.06 0.78 -12.37
N LYS A 65 12.09 0.57 -13.69
CA LYS A 65 11.78 1.64 -14.66
C LYS A 65 10.31 2.03 -14.59
N LEU A 66 9.43 1.06 -14.38
CA LEU A 66 7.99 1.30 -14.21
C LEU A 66 7.71 2.10 -12.94
N LEU A 67 8.27 1.68 -11.80
CA LEU A 67 8.12 2.39 -10.52
C LEU A 67 8.68 3.82 -10.58
N LYS A 68 9.81 4.02 -11.28
CA LYS A 68 10.41 5.35 -11.48
C LYS A 68 9.68 6.21 -12.52
N ARG A 69 8.72 5.64 -13.26
CA ARG A 69 7.98 6.30 -14.35
C ARG A 69 8.91 6.77 -15.47
N GLU A 70 9.93 5.95 -15.77
CA GLU A 70 10.89 6.19 -16.86
C GLU A 70 10.42 5.61 -18.20
N VAL A 71 9.26 4.95 -18.22
CA VAL A 71 8.63 4.42 -19.44
C VAL A 71 7.60 5.43 -19.94
N GLU A 72 7.72 5.82 -21.20
CA GLU A 72 6.76 6.67 -21.88
C GLU A 72 5.80 5.81 -22.70
N PHE A 73 4.49 5.98 -22.51
CA PHE A 73 3.46 5.35 -23.33
C PHE A 73 2.91 6.41 -24.28
N GLU A 74 3.10 6.20 -25.58
CA GLU A 74 2.56 7.06 -26.63
C GLU A 74 1.02 6.98 -26.58
N ASP A 75 0.35 8.13 -26.43
CA ASP A 75 -1.11 8.33 -26.51
C ASP A 75 -2.04 7.81 -25.39
N THR A 76 -1.53 7.26 -24.28
CA THR A 76 -2.37 6.87 -23.13
C THR A 76 -2.01 7.65 -21.87
N GLY A 77 -3.04 8.14 -21.17
CA GLY A 77 -2.90 9.17 -20.16
C GLY A 77 -1.89 8.81 -19.06
N LYS A 78 -0.88 9.68 -18.90
CA LYS A 78 0.19 9.57 -17.90
C LYS A 78 -0.35 9.35 -16.48
N PHE A 79 -1.51 9.94 -16.21
CA PHE A 79 -2.22 9.79 -14.95
C PHE A 79 -2.80 8.38 -14.77
N GLU A 80 -3.45 7.83 -15.80
CA GLU A 80 -4.03 6.50 -15.78
C GLU A 80 -2.96 5.42 -15.62
N PHE A 81 -1.82 5.58 -16.29
CA PHE A 81 -0.65 4.73 -16.05
C PHE A 81 -0.16 4.86 -14.60
N GLU A 82 -0.05 6.08 -14.04
CA GLU A 82 0.40 6.29 -12.67
C GLU A 82 -0.53 5.63 -11.63
N VAL A 83 -1.85 5.68 -11.86
CA VAL A 83 -2.83 4.97 -11.06
C VAL A 83 -2.64 3.45 -11.16
N ALA A 84 -2.55 2.91 -12.38
CA ALA A 84 -2.34 1.48 -12.60
C ALA A 84 -1.02 0.98 -11.99
N ASN A 85 0.06 1.74 -12.17
CA ASN A 85 1.39 1.47 -11.62
C ASN A 85 1.35 1.41 -10.09
N THR A 86 0.64 2.35 -9.45
CA THR A 86 0.46 2.37 -7.99
C THR A 86 -0.29 1.13 -7.50
N LEU A 87 -1.40 0.79 -8.15
CA LEU A 87 -2.23 -0.37 -7.76
C LEU A 87 -1.49 -1.69 -7.98
N MET A 88 -0.73 -1.81 -9.07
CA MET A 88 0.09 -2.99 -9.34
C MET A 88 1.28 -3.11 -8.39
N ALA A 89 1.92 -2.01 -8.03
CA ALA A 89 2.94 -2.02 -7.00
C ALA A 89 2.37 -2.48 -5.65
N LEU A 90 1.17 -2.01 -5.28
CA LEU A 90 0.48 -2.46 -4.08
C LEU A 90 0.11 -3.95 -4.16
N GLN A 91 -0.44 -4.43 -5.29
CA GLN A 91 -0.77 -5.84 -5.48
C GLN A 91 0.47 -6.73 -5.32
N LEU A 92 1.55 -6.38 -6.01
CA LEU A 92 2.80 -7.15 -5.94
C LEU A 92 3.39 -7.14 -4.54
N LEU A 93 3.35 -6.00 -3.86
CA LEU A 93 3.78 -5.86 -2.47
C LEU A 93 2.98 -6.78 -1.54
N ILE A 94 1.64 -6.81 -1.68
CA ILE A 94 0.76 -7.71 -0.93
C ILE A 94 1.14 -9.17 -1.19
N CYS A 95 1.15 -9.60 -2.46
CA CYS A 95 1.46 -10.99 -2.79
C CYS A 95 2.83 -11.43 -2.25
N CYS A 96 3.88 -10.64 -2.48
CA CYS A 96 5.21 -10.98 -1.99
C CYS A 96 5.28 -11.01 -0.45
N ALA A 97 4.66 -10.05 0.23
CA ALA A 97 4.67 -9.99 1.68
C ALA A 97 3.92 -11.17 2.30
N PHE A 98 2.73 -11.50 1.81
CA PHE A 98 1.91 -12.57 2.37
C PHE A 98 2.50 -13.96 2.17
N GLU A 99 3.21 -14.21 1.07
CA GLU A 99 3.95 -15.45 0.96
C GLU A 99 5.07 -15.54 2.01
N LEU A 100 5.77 -14.45 2.31
CA LEU A 100 6.77 -14.42 3.39
C LEU A 100 6.14 -14.50 4.79
N ILE A 101 4.91 -14.00 4.99
CA ILE A 101 4.15 -14.17 6.24
C ILE A 101 3.84 -15.66 6.45
N LYS A 102 3.34 -16.35 5.42
CA LYS A 102 3.04 -17.80 5.48
C LYS A 102 4.28 -18.63 5.82
N GLU A 103 5.46 -18.18 5.41
CA GLU A 103 6.73 -18.82 5.74
C GLU A 103 7.29 -18.42 7.12
N GLY A 104 6.68 -17.45 7.81
CA GLY A 104 7.17 -16.91 9.09
C GLY A 104 8.45 -16.08 8.94
N LYS A 105 8.75 -15.57 7.75
CA LYS A 105 10.03 -14.92 7.42
C LYS A 105 9.95 -13.42 7.24
N LEU A 106 8.76 -12.86 7.03
CA LEU A 106 8.60 -11.44 6.63
C LEU A 106 9.33 -10.45 7.56
N VAL A 107 9.21 -10.60 8.88
CA VAL A 107 9.77 -9.61 9.84
C VAL A 107 11.30 -9.56 9.81
N ASP A 108 11.93 -10.70 9.55
CA ASP A 108 13.37 -10.94 9.67
C ASP A 108 13.95 -11.54 8.38
N TYR A 109 13.42 -11.14 7.21
CA TYR A 109 13.73 -11.83 5.96
C TYR A 109 15.23 -11.81 5.63
N LYS A 110 15.99 -10.80 6.10
CA LYS A 110 17.44 -10.77 5.94
C LYS A 110 18.19 -11.81 6.75
N LYS A 111 17.67 -12.24 7.92
CA LYS A 111 18.26 -13.37 8.65
C LYS A 111 18.18 -14.66 7.84
N HIS A 112 17.20 -14.74 6.95
CA HIS A 112 16.99 -15.86 6.05
C HIS A 112 17.65 -15.67 4.69
N GLU A 113 18.37 -14.56 4.45
CA GLU A 113 18.98 -14.24 3.15
C GLU A 113 19.97 -15.32 2.68
N LYS A 114 20.68 -15.96 3.63
CA LYS A 114 21.60 -17.07 3.34
C LYS A 114 20.89 -18.40 3.03
N GLU A 115 19.60 -18.51 3.37
CA GLU A 115 18.74 -19.67 3.11
C GLU A 115 17.89 -19.49 1.82
N VAL A 116 18.14 -18.41 1.07
CA VAL A 116 17.30 -17.96 -0.04
C VAL A 116 17.42 -18.90 -1.25
N LEU A 117 16.35 -19.65 -1.50
CA LEU A 117 16.01 -20.14 -2.84
C LEU A 117 15.74 -18.94 -3.76
N GLU A 118 16.01 -19.05 -5.06
CA GLU A 118 15.82 -17.97 -6.06
C GLU A 118 14.45 -17.25 -5.95
N LYS A 119 13.39 -17.98 -5.58
CA LYS A 119 12.04 -17.40 -5.35
C LYS A 119 11.93 -16.47 -4.14
N ASN A 120 12.68 -16.73 -3.06
CA ASN A 120 12.78 -15.80 -1.92
C ASN A 120 13.48 -14.51 -2.33
N SER A 121 14.49 -14.61 -3.21
CA SER A 121 15.26 -13.47 -3.67
C SER A 121 14.38 -12.46 -4.40
N PHE A 122 13.50 -12.92 -5.30
CA PHE A 122 12.58 -12.02 -6.01
C PHE A 122 11.59 -11.31 -5.09
N ARG A 123 10.98 -12.02 -4.13
CA ARG A 123 9.98 -11.42 -3.21
C ARG A 123 10.56 -10.32 -2.35
N ILE A 124 11.73 -10.60 -1.75
CA ILE A 124 12.46 -9.63 -0.95
C ILE A 124 12.86 -8.44 -1.83
N TYR A 125 13.46 -8.72 -3.01
CA TYR A 125 13.82 -7.70 -3.99
C TYR A 125 12.62 -6.80 -4.37
N ALA A 126 11.46 -7.39 -4.66
CA ALA A 126 10.26 -6.65 -5.02
C ALA A 126 9.78 -5.75 -3.87
N ILE A 127 9.69 -6.28 -2.65
CA ILE A 127 9.31 -5.50 -1.45
C ILE A 127 10.25 -4.31 -1.25
N GLU A 128 11.57 -4.56 -1.22
CA GLU A 128 12.56 -3.51 -1.01
C GLU A 128 12.51 -2.47 -2.13
N LYS A 129 12.39 -2.89 -3.39
CA LYS A 129 12.36 -1.96 -4.54
C LYS A 129 11.11 -1.11 -4.56
N ILE A 130 9.94 -1.70 -4.32
CA ILE A 130 8.67 -0.96 -4.26
C ILE A 130 8.75 0.11 -3.15
N ILE A 131 9.13 -0.29 -1.94
CA ILE A 131 9.18 0.61 -0.79
C ILE A 131 10.24 1.70 -0.97
N ASN A 132 11.44 1.37 -1.45
CA ASN A 132 12.52 2.34 -1.57
C ASN A 132 12.34 3.29 -2.76
N ILE A 133 11.80 2.83 -3.89
CA ILE A 133 11.62 3.68 -5.08
C ILE A 133 10.38 4.56 -4.94
N MET A 134 9.25 4.00 -4.51
CA MET A 134 8.05 4.80 -4.31
C MET A 134 8.21 5.68 -3.08
N GLY A 135 8.69 5.13 -1.97
CA GLY A 135 8.78 5.84 -0.69
C GLY A 135 7.41 6.01 -0.03
N PHE A 136 7.38 5.96 1.30
CA PHE A 136 6.14 6.01 2.09
C PHE A 136 5.26 7.24 1.77
N GLU A 137 5.85 8.45 1.77
CA GLU A 137 5.08 9.69 1.57
C GLU A 137 4.39 9.73 0.20
N TYR A 138 5.12 9.34 -0.85
CA TYR A 138 4.58 9.34 -2.21
C TYR A 138 3.54 8.23 -2.36
N PHE A 139 3.79 7.03 -1.84
CA PHE A 139 2.83 5.94 -1.89
C PHE A 139 1.52 6.34 -1.21
N MET A 140 1.62 6.89 0.01
CA MET A 140 0.46 7.39 0.74
C MET A 140 -0.25 8.52 0.01
N ALA A 141 0.46 9.49 -0.57
CA ALA A 141 -0.15 10.55 -1.38
C ALA A 141 -0.98 9.99 -2.54
N HIS A 142 -0.51 8.94 -3.21
CA HIS A 142 -1.25 8.30 -4.31
C HIS A 142 -2.47 7.55 -3.80
N ILE A 143 -2.35 6.81 -2.69
CA ILE A 143 -3.49 6.18 -2.03
C ILE A 143 -4.54 7.24 -1.63
N TYR A 144 -4.14 8.37 -1.07
CA TYR A 144 -5.06 9.47 -0.74
C TYR A 144 -5.78 10.02 -1.96
N ASN A 145 -5.07 10.19 -3.08
CA ASN A 145 -5.69 10.60 -4.33
C ASN A 145 -6.70 9.56 -4.84
N LEU A 146 -6.40 8.27 -4.74
CA LEU A 146 -7.33 7.20 -5.08
C LEU A 146 -8.59 7.24 -4.23
N VAL A 147 -8.47 7.51 -2.92
CA VAL A 147 -9.64 7.71 -2.05
C VAL A 147 -10.53 8.80 -2.61
N ILE A 148 -9.95 9.97 -2.90
CA ILE A 148 -10.68 11.13 -3.40
C ILE A 148 -11.38 10.83 -4.72
N LEU A 149 -10.75 10.07 -5.62
CA LEU A 149 -11.34 9.66 -6.90
C LEU A 149 -12.53 8.71 -6.70
N VAL A 150 -12.44 7.79 -5.75
CA VAL A 150 -13.48 6.78 -5.49
C VAL A 150 -14.66 7.38 -4.72
N VAL A 151 -14.42 8.05 -3.59
CA VAL A 151 -15.51 8.57 -2.74
C VAL A 151 -16.00 9.94 -3.19
N GLY A 152 -15.22 10.65 -4.01
CA GLY A 152 -15.47 12.05 -4.38
C GLY A 152 -14.94 13.03 -3.32
N LYS A 153 -14.45 14.19 -3.79
CA LYS A 153 -13.81 15.20 -2.94
C LYS A 153 -14.68 15.71 -1.77
N GLU A 154 -15.98 15.86 -2.00
CA GLU A 154 -16.92 16.36 -0.98
C GLU A 154 -17.09 15.35 0.15
N ASN A 155 -17.33 14.09 -0.19
CA ASN A 155 -17.43 13.00 0.80
C ASN A 155 -16.11 12.82 1.53
N TYR A 156 -14.96 12.87 0.83
CA TYR A 156 -13.64 12.78 1.46
C TYR A 156 -13.46 13.86 2.53
N LYS A 157 -13.82 15.12 2.25
CA LYS A 157 -13.73 16.20 3.23
C LYS A 157 -14.60 15.93 4.45
N THR A 158 -15.86 15.53 4.24
CA THR A 158 -16.76 15.16 5.34
C THR A 158 -16.19 14.02 6.18
N ILE A 159 -15.60 13.02 5.52
CA ILE A 159 -14.95 11.88 6.16
C ILE A 159 -13.75 12.34 7.01
N THR A 160 -12.84 13.10 6.43
CA THR A 160 -11.66 13.59 7.15
C THR A 160 -12.03 14.51 8.30
N ASP A 161 -13.01 15.39 8.12
CA ASP A 161 -13.46 16.31 9.17
C ASP A 161 -14.00 15.50 10.37
N LEU A 162 -14.74 14.42 10.13
CA LEU A 162 -15.24 13.52 11.17
C LEU A 162 -14.14 12.76 11.92
N PHE A 163 -13.04 12.40 11.26
CA PHE A 163 -11.90 11.72 11.88
C PHE A 163 -10.78 12.66 12.37
N SER A 164 -10.87 13.96 12.10
CA SER A 164 -9.88 14.97 12.49
C SER A 164 -9.97 15.35 13.96
N SER A 165 -11.10 15.09 14.63
CA SER A 165 -11.13 15.04 16.09
C SER A 165 -10.29 13.83 16.51
N GLN A 166 -9.14 14.06 17.12
CA GLN A 166 -8.10 13.08 17.52
C GLN A 166 -8.57 11.97 18.49
N ASP A 167 -9.87 11.77 18.62
CA ASP A 167 -10.48 10.85 19.54
C ASP A 167 -10.85 9.55 18.81
N ILE A 168 -9.94 8.57 18.88
CA ILE A 168 -10.16 7.21 18.36
C ILE A 168 -11.41 6.55 18.95
N SER A 169 -11.93 7.03 20.10
CA SER A 169 -13.21 6.55 20.65
C SER A 169 -14.42 6.87 19.76
N VAL A 170 -14.27 7.74 18.75
CA VAL A 170 -15.27 7.94 17.70
C VAL A 170 -15.51 6.67 16.88
N LEU A 171 -14.50 5.81 16.73
CA LEU A 171 -14.64 4.49 16.08
C LEU A 171 -15.33 3.46 16.99
N GLU A 172 -15.19 3.61 18.32
CA GLU A 172 -15.87 2.75 19.31
C GLU A 172 -17.36 3.08 19.44
N LYS A 173 -17.76 4.27 19.01
CA LYS A 173 -19.17 4.58 18.78
C LYS A 173 -19.57 3.93 17.45
N GLU A 174 -19.98 2.66 17.49
CA GLU A 174 -20.61 1.94 16.35
C GLU A 174 -21.60 2.85 15.58
N ASN A 175 -22.30 3.71 16.33
CA ASN A 175 -23.25 4.70 15.86
C ASN A 175 -22.67 5.76 14.89
N VAL A 176 -21.39 6.12 14.87
CA VAL A 176 -20.90 7.20 13.98
C VAL A 176 -20.79 6.75 12.52
N LEU A 177 -20.42 5.48 12.31
CA LEU A 177 -20.39 4.88 10.97
C LEU A 177 -21.80 4.56 10.48
N ASP A 178 -22.71 4.23 11.40
CA ASP A 178 -24.06 3.80 11.07
C ASP A 178 -25.11 4.94 11.11
N ASP A 179 -24.88 6.06 11.79
CA ASP A 179 -25.84 7.18 11.84
C ASP A 179 -25.58 8.26 10.77
N ASN A 180 -24.42 8.21 10.10
CA ASN A 180 -24.09 9.16 9.04
C ASN A 180 -24.29 8.51 7.65
N PRO A 181 -25.22 9.00 6.81
CA PRO A 181 -25.51 8.40 5.50
C PRO A 181 -24.32 8.36 4.54
N ILE A 182 -23.42 9.36 4.63
CA ILE A 182 -22.20 9.41 3.81
C ILE A 182 -21.21 8.36 4.31
N MET A 183 -21.11 8.14 5.63
CA MET A 183 -20.28 7.08 6.20
C MET A 183 -20.83 5.71 5.89
N GLN A 184 -22.13 5.47 6.06
CA GLN A 184 -22.76 4.20 5.68
C GLN A 184 -22.50 3.85 4.22
N TYR A 185 -22.61 4.84 3.33
CA TYR A 185 -22.39 4.64 1.89
C TYR A 185 -20.93 4.37 1.54
N ASN A 186 -19.97 4.93 2.29
CA ASN A 186 -18.53 4.82 2.01
C ASN A 186 -17.77 3.95 3.01
N LYS A 187 -18.46 3.26 3.94
CA LYS A 187 -17.88 2.56 5.09
C LYS A 187 -16.81 1.57 4.67
N GLU A 188 -17.14 0.76 3.66
CA GLU A 188 -16.24 -0.24 3.10
C GLU A 188 -14.98 0.41 2.53
N VAL A 189 -15.13 1.47 1.74
CA VAL A 189 -14.02 2.20 1.11
C VAL A 189 -13.07 2.79 2.17
N ILE A 190 -13.61 3.37 3.26
CA ILE A 190 -12.80 3.93 4.35
C ILE A 190 -12.01 2.83 5.07
N ILE A 191 -12.65 1.70 5.36
CA ILE A 191 -11.99 0.54 5.96
C ILE A 191 -10.86 0.05 5.05
N TRP A 192 -11.12 -0.05 3.75
CA TRP A 192 -10.12 -0.50 2.77
C TRP A 192 -8.88 0.37 2.77
N PHE A 193 -9.06 1.68 2.71
CA PHE A 193 -7.92 2.61 2.74
C PHE A 193 -7.21 2.64 4.09
N GLY A 194 -7.92 2.41 5.19
CA GLY A 194 -7.32 2.20 6.51
C GLY A 194 -6.39 0.99 6.53
N MET A 195 -6.84 -0.15 6.00
CA MET A 195 -6.04 -1.39 5.93
C MET A 195 -4.84 -1.23 4.99
N ILE A 196 -5.03 -0.64 3.80
CA ILE A 196 -3.93 -0.36 2.86
C ILE A 196 -2.87 0.56 3.49
N ARG A 197 -3.29 1.60 4.22
CA ARG A 197 -2.37 2.48 4.95
C ARG A 197 -1.53 1.71 5.97
N ILE A 198 -2.18 0.91 6.81
CA ILE A 198 -1.49 0.11 7.84
C ILE A 198 -0.51 -0.86 7.17
N PHE A 199 -0.91 -1.48 6.07
CA PHE A 199 -0.07 -2.41 5.32
C PHE A 199 1.17 -1.72 4.72
N ILE A 200 1.01 -0.57 4.07
CA ILE A 200 2.15 0.18 3.50
C ILE A 200 3.11 0.65 4.60
N ASP A 201 2.58 1.14 5.73
CA ASP A 201 3.37 1.56 6.88
C ASP A 201 4.15 0.39 7.48
N LEU A 202 3.52 -0.78 7.59
CA LEU A 202 4.14 -2.02 8.04
C LEU A 202 5.30 -2.40 7.12
N MET A 203 5.09 -2.45 5.81
CA MET A 203 6.14 -2.80 4.85
C MET A 203 7.31 -1.82 4.90
N THR A 204 7.00 -0.53 5.04
CA THR A 204 8.03 0.51 5.20
C THR A 204 8.88 0.25 6.44
N CYS A 205 8.23 -0.01 7.60
CA CYS A 205 8.94 -0.29 8.84
C CYS A 205 9.79 -1.57 8.76
N ILE A 206 9.28 -2.62 8.10
CA ILE A 206 10.03 -3.86 7.91
C ILE A 206 11.28 -3.63 7.06
N VAL A 207 11.18 -2.90 5.96
CA VAL A 207 12.35 -2.57 5.11
C VAL A 207 13.37 -1.74 5.88
N GLU A 208 12.94 -0.74 6.64
CA GLU A 208 13.81 0.08 7.49
C GLU A 208 14.55 -0.79 8.53
N LEU A 209 13.81 -1.62 9.28
CA LEU A 209 14.38 -2.52 10.30
C LEU A 209 15.40 -3.51 9.73
N ASN A 210 15.18 -4.01 8.52
CA ASN A 210 16.10 -4.92 7.85
C ASN A 210 17.27 -4.17 7.18
N THR A 211 17.15 -2.88 6.90
CA THR A 211 18.27 -2.06 6.42
C THR A 211 19.21 -1.67 7.56
N ASP A 212 18.66 -1.33 8.73
CA ASP A 212 19.46 -0.93 9.90
C ASP A 212 20.31 -2.07 10.49
N GLN A 213 19.90 -3.33 10.33
CA GLN A 213 20.67 -4.49 10.78
C GLN A 213 22.03 -4.62 10.08
N ASP A 214 22.16 -4.18 8.82
CA ASP A 214 23.43 -4.20 8.10
C ASP A 214 24.45 -3.21 8.69
N ASN A 215 23.98 -2.09 9.23
CA ASN A 215 24.84 -1.08 9.85
C ASN A 215 25.36 -1.49 11.23
N THR A 216 24.80 -2.55 11.84
CA THR A 216 25.23 -3.08 13.14
C THR A 216 26.14 -4.30 13.06
N LEU A 217 26.38 -4.84 11.85
CA LEU A 217 27.23 -6.01 11.60
C LEU A 217 28.63 -5.63 11.07
N ILE A 218 28.97 -4.34 11.06
CA ILE A 218 30.29 -3.82 10.74
C ILE A 218 30.90 -3.25 12.04
N ASP A 219 31.39 -4.13 12.91
CA ASP A 219 32.37 -3.83 13.97
C ASP A 219 33.22 -5.09 14.26
#